data_AF-A0A6F8PWH2-F1
#
_entry.id   AF-A0A6F8PWH2-F1
#
_cell.length_a   1.000
_cell.length_b   1.000
_cell.length_c   1.000
_cell.angle_alpha   90.00
_cell.angle_beta   90.00
_cell.angle_gamma   90.00
#
_symmetry.space_group_name_H-M   'P 1'
#
loop_
_entity.id
_entity.type
_entity.pdbx_description
1 polymer ?
#
loop_
_entity_poly.entity_id
_entity_poly.type
_entity_poly.pdbx_seq_one_letter_code
_entity_poly.pdbx_strand_id
1 'polypeptide(L)'
;MIKFILPVGLVAFSSLACAQVANTSVDRSLASETEQGTQLPDELNIEQYEQKFWALSDEDWALYQKVKPIAQQLSKTEASPPEVLGIFARTPQERERYAKLFAKRYVQYVDSSVESMRLVRQELRKLHEGRSMFDYAKLNDLRGDKIGVHDRVQFFTKVDCDECHARLAQLINQVRYYKVKLDIFVIDDSTDEQLQKYARAYIPEELAKDGYITLNRDTQFAKKHGIKAPATFISMDGGDLQVHTMK
;
A
#
# COMPACT_ATOMS: atom_id res chain seq x y z
N MET A 1 44.87 9.35 18.50
CA MET A 1 45.44 8.11 17.93
C MET A 1 44.61 6.95 18.44
N ILE A 2 44.01 6.18 17.54
CA ILE A 2 43.89 4.72 17.53
C ILE A 2 43.14 4.42 16.22
N LYS A 3 43.89 3.88 15.26
CA LYS A 3 43.40 3.38 13.97
C LYS A 3 42.81 2.00 14.22
N PHE A 4 41.59 1.75 13.74
CA PHE A 4 41.11 0.40 13.46
C PHE A 4 40.92 0.24 11.96
N ILE A 5 41.56 -0.79 11.43
CA ILE A 5 41.69 -1.14 10.02
C ILE A 5 41.02 -2.52 9.84
N LEU A 6 40.22 -2.62 8.75
CA LEU A 6 39.77 -3.82 8.00
C LEU A 6 38.72 -4.77 8.62
N PRO A 7 37.95 -5.56 7.81
CA PRO A 7 37.99 -5.70 6.34
C PRO A 7 36.64 -5.57 5.59
N VAL A 8 36.75 -5.21 4.31
CA VAL A 8 35.71 -5.31 3.28
C VAL A 8 35.52 -6.79 2.91
N GLY A 9 34.33 -7.34 3.14
CA GLY A 9 33.93 -8.67 2.66
C GLY A 9 33.34 -8.59 1.26
N LEU A 10 34.08 -9.08 0.28
CA LEU A 10 33.67 -9.27 -1.12
C LEU A 10 32.72 -10.48 -1.19
N VAL A 11 31.44 -10.28 -1.52
CA VAL A 11 30.50 -11.39 -1.77
C VAL A 11 30.55 -11.76 -3.25
N ALA A 12 31.10 -12.94 -3.55
CA ALA A 12 31.14 -13.53 -4.87
C ALA A 12 29.76 -14.06 -5.27
N PHE A 13 29.22 -13.58 -6.40
CA PHE A 13 28.04 -14.16 -7.03
C PHE A 13 28.46 -15.39 -7.84
N SER A 14 28.05 -16.57 -7.39
CA SER A 14 28.21 -17.83 -8.13
C SER A 14 27.37 -17.80 -9.40
N SER A 15 28.03 -17.87 -10.56
CA SER A 15 27.41 -17.96 -11.88
C SER A 15 26.82 -19.35 -12.11
N LEU A 16 25.51 -19.44 -12.36
CA LEU A 16 24.91 -20.66 -12.91
C LEU A 16 25.31 -20.80 -14.39
N ALA A 17 26.02 -21.89 -14.68
CA ALA A 17 26.37 -22.30 -16.03
C ALA A 17 25.12 -22.75 -16.80
N CYS A 18 24.84 -22.10 -17.93
CA CYS A 18 23.85 -22.57 -18.89
C CYS A 18 24.49 -23.64 -19.79
N ALA A 19 23.89 -24.83 -19.84
CA ALA A 19 24.33 -25.93 -20.69
C ALA A 19 24.18 -25.56 -22.18
N GLN A 20 25.22 -25.83 -22.96
CA GLN A 20 25.24 -25.66 -24.41
C GLN A 20 24.40 -26.76 -25.08
N VAL A 21 23.45 -26.37 -25.93
CA VAL A 21 22.83 -27.26 -26.92
C VAL A 21 23.24 -26.78 -28.30
N ALA A 22 23.56 -27.77 -29.14
CA ALA A 22 24.39 -27.69 -30.32
C ALA A 22 23.93 -26.75 -31.44
N ASN A 23 24.94 -26.22 -32.15
CA ASN A 23 24.81 -25.55 -33.44
C ASN A 23 24.24 -26.50 -34.49
N THR A 24 23.10 -26.15 -35.07
CA THR A 24 22.71 -26.61 -36.41
C THR A 24 22.62 -25.39 -37.32
N SER A 25 23.57 -25.32 -38.27
CA SER A 25 23.57 -24.37 -39.38
C SER A 25 22.49 -24.76 -40.38
N VAL A 26 21.56 -23.84 -40.66
CA VAL A 26 20.80 -23.86 -41.91
C VAL A 26 20.84 -22.46 -42.52
N ASP A 27 21.10 -22.51 -43.83
CA ASP A 27 21.66 -21.52 -44.71
C ASP A 27 20.72 -20.33 -45.00
N ARG A 28 21.35 -19.19 -45.32
CA ARG A 28 20.70 -17.94 -45.71
C ARG A 28 20.59 -17.90 -47.22
N SER A 29 19.41 -18.13 -47.77
CA SER A 29 19.12 -17.76 -49.16
C SER A 29 17.69 -17.24 -49.34
N LEU A 30 17.65 -16.06 -49.96
CA LEU A 30 16.53 -15.19 -50.31
C LEU A 30 15.30 -15.87 -50.93
N ALA A 31 14.11 -15.36 -50.60
CA ALA A 31 13.13 -14.89 -51.58
C ALA A 31 12.09 -13.96 -50.93
N SER A 32 11.75 -12.92 -51.68
CA SER A 32 10.94 -11.74 -51.37
C SER A 32 9.46 -12.00 -51.07
N GLU A 33 8.85 -10.92 -50.52
CA GLU A 33 7.45 -10.52 -50.64
C GLU A 33 6.42 -11.24 -49.77
N THR A 34 6.04 -10.59 -48.67
CA THR A 34 4.79 -9.81 -48.68
C THR A 34 4.90 -8.69 -47.65
N GLU A 35 5.02 -7.47 -48.14
CA GLU A 35 4.72 -6.26 -47.38
C GLU A 35 3.24 -6.30 -46.98
N GLN A 36 2.97 -6.69 -45.74
CA GLN A 36 1.82 -6.16 -45.03
C GLN A 36 2.37 -5.32 -43.90
N GLY A 37 2.62 -4.05 -44.25
CA GLY A 37 2.87 -2.99 -43.29
C GLY A 37 1.73 -2.93 -42.29
N THR A 38 1.91 -3.64 -41.18
CA THR A 38 1.26 -3.25 -39.94
C THR A 38 1.97 -1.96 -39.55
N GLN A 39 1.38 -0.82 -39.92
CA GLN A 39 1.75 0.45 -39.33
C GLN A 39 1.72 0.23 -37.81
N LEU A 40 2.91 0.22 -37.19
CA LEU A 40 2.97 0.35 -35.75
C LEU A 40 2.17 1.62 -35.40
N PRO A 41 1.31 1.58 -34.37
CA PRO A 41 0.61 2.77 -33.91
C PRO A 41 1.63 3.89 -33.68
N ASP A 42 1.26 5.13 -34.06
CA ASP A 42 2.03 6.35 -33.82
C ASP A 42 2.86 6.24 -32.54
N GLU A 43 4.18 6.34 -32.68
CA GLU A 43 5.11 6.37 -31.56
C GLU A 43 4.63 7.49 -30.62
N LEU A 44 4.11 7.12 -29.44
CA LEU A 44 3.51 8.05 -28.50
C LEU A 44 4.55 9.12 -28.15
N ASN A 45 4.39 10.31 -28.70
CA ASN A 45 5.22 11.45 -28.36
C ASN A 45 4.86 11.90 -26.93
N ILE A 46 5.60 11.39 -25.96
CA ILE A 46 5.37 11.64 -24.53
C ILE A 46 5.43 13.14 -24.20
N GLU A 47 6.32 13.88 -24.85
CA GLU A 47 6.44 15.33 -24.66
C GLU A 47 5.19 16.06 -25.13
N GLN A 48 4.66 15.73 -26.31
CA GLN A 48 3.41 16.30 -26.82
C GLN A 48 2.22 15.90 -25.93
N TYR A 49 2.22 14.68 -25.40
CA TYR A 49 1.19 14.25 -24.46
C TYR A 49 1.27 15.05 -23.16
N GLU A 50 2.46 15.22 -22.59
CA GLU A 50 2.70 15.96 -21.35
C GLU A 50 2.29 17.43 -21.49
N GLN A 51 2.67 18.10 -22.57
CA GLN A 51 2.27 19.48 -22.86
C GLN A 51 0.73 19.62 -22.87
N LYS A 52 0.04 18.72 -23.59
CA LYS A 52 -1.42 18.71 -23.69
C LYS A 52 -2.09 18.37 -22.36
N PHE A 53 -1.54 17.39 -21.63
CA PHE A 53 -2.04 17.00 -20.32
C PHE A 53 -2.03 18.19 -19.36
N TRP A 54 -0.95 18.96 -19.32
CA TRP A 54 -0.85 20.15 -18.47
C TRP A 54 -1.56 21.40 -19.03
N ALA A 55 -2.10 21.33 -20.25
CA ALA A 55 -2.70 22.47 -20.95
C ALA A 55 -1.76 23.68 -21.07
N LEU A 56 -0.48 23.41 -21.35
CA LEU A 56 0.54 24.44 -21.57
C LEU A 56 0.48 24.94 -23.01
N SER A 57 0.66 26.25 -23.19
CA SER A 57 0.88 26.82 -24.54
C SER A 57 2.27 26.43 -25.06
N ASP A 58 2.52 26.68 -26.35
CA ASP A 58 3.83 26.43 -26.94
C ASP A 58 4.92 27.31 -26.30
N GLU A 59 4.57 28.53 -25.89
CA GLU A 59 5.48 29.42 -25.16
C GLU A 59 5.80 28.90 -23.77
N ASP A 60 4.80 28.42 -23.03
CA ASP A 60 4.98 27.82 -21.71
C ASP A 60 5.84 26.56 -21.79
N TRP A 61 5.61 25.73 -22.82
CA TRP A 61 6.40 24.54 -23.06
C TRP A 61 7.85 24.87 -23.39
N ALA A 62 8.08 25.84 -24.28
CA ALA A 62 9.41 26.30 -24.62
C ALA A 62 10.15 26.92 -23.42
N LEU A 63 9.43 27.61 -22.53
CA LEU A 63 10.00 28.11 -21.28
C LEU A 63 10.34 26.96 -20.32
N TYR A 64 9.43 26.01 -20.13
CA TYR A 64 9.63 24.84 -19.29
C TYR A 64 10.89 24.08 -19.70
N GLN A 65 11.05 23.78 -20.99
CA GLN A 65 12.22 23.08 -21.53
C GLN A 65 13.55 23.81 -21.23
N LYS A 66 13.55 25.15 -21.19
CA LYS A 66 14.73 25.94 -20.83
C LYS A 66 15.07 25.88 -19.34
N VAL A 67 14.07 25.85 -18.46
CA VAL A 67 14.29 25.90 -17.00
C VAL A 67 14.33 24.52 -16.33
N LYS A 68 13.78 23.48 -16.99
CA LYS A 68 13.76 22.09 -16.51
C LYS A 68 15.13 21.57 -16.06
N PRO A 69 16.23 21.75 -16.83
CA PRO A 69 17.55 21.28 -16.41
C PRO A 69 18.02 21.94 -15.10
N ILE A 70 17.71 23.21 -14.90
CA ILE A 70 18.07 23.96 -13.68
C ILE A 70 17.22 23.43 -12.50
N ALA A 71 15.92 23.22 -12.71
CA ALA A 71 15.04 22.65 -11.69
C ALA A 71 15.51 21.26 -11.23
N GLN A 72 15.93 20.41 -12.17
CA GLN A 72 16.45 19.07 -11.88
C GLN A 72 17.77 19.08 -11.11
N GLN A 73 18.62 20.10 -11.31
CA GLN A 73 19.85 20.25 -10.53
C GLN A 73 19.58 20.69 -9.08
N LEU A 74 18.51 21.44 -8.85
CA LEU A 74 18.18 22.00 -7.52
C LEU A 74 17.25 21.11 -6.70
N SER A 75 16.48 20.23 -7.33
CA SER A 75 15.48 19.38 -6.67
C SER A 75 15.97 17.93 -6.52
N LYS A 76 15.60 17.28 -5.40
CA LYS A 76 15.80 15.83 -5.19
C LYS A 76 14.65 14.98 -5.74
N THR A 77 13.56 15.61 -6.15
CA THR A 77 12.35 14.98 -6.67
C THR A 77 11.96 15.62 -8.00
N GLU A 78 11.40 14.83 -8.91
CA GLU A 78 10.87 15.37 -10.16
C GLU A 78 9.63 16.23 -9.88
N ALA A 79 9.63 17.46 -10.38
CA ALA A 79 8.51 18.38 -10.28
C ALA A 79 7.80 18.45 -11.63
N SER A 80 6.47 18.59 -11.61
CA SER A 80 5.68 18.71 -12.84
C SER A 80 5.97 20.01 -13.60
N PRO A 81 5.71 20.08 -14.91
CA PRO A 81 5.93 21.28 -15.70
C PRO A 81 5.32 22.57 -15.12
N PRO A 82 4.06 22.60 -14.64
CA PRO A 82 3.52 23.82 -14.02
C PRO A 82 4.20 24.19 -12.69
N GLU A 83 4.64 23.20 -11.90
CA GLU A 83 5.39 23.48 -10.66
C GLU A 83 6.74 24.13 -10.96
N VAL A 84 7.47 23.58 -11.94
CA VAL A 84 8.72 24.17 -12.44
C VAL A 84 8.46 25.59 -12.94
N LEU A 85 7.48 25.79 -13.81
CA LEU A 85 7.12 27.13 -14.32
C LEU A 85 6.71 28.10 -13.20
N GLY A 86 6.04 27.64 -12.15
CA GLY A 86 5.67 28.44 -10.98
C GLY A 86 6.88 28.91 -10.16
N ILE A 87 7.90 28.07 -10.01
CA ILE A 87 9.17 28.41 -9.34
C ILE A 87 9.91 29.50 -10.13
N PHE A 88 9.94 29.38 -11.46
CA PHE A 88 10.64 30.31 -12.36
C PHE A 88 9.76 31.46 -12.89
N ALA A 89 8.53 31.61 -12.40
CA ALA A 89 7.60 32.66 -12.82
C ALA A 89 8.15 34.05 -12.48
N ARG A 90 8.03 34.99 -13.42
CA ARG A 90 8.55 36.37 -13.31
C ARG A 90 7.59 37.28 -12.55
N THR A 91 6.29 36.95 -12.58
CA THR A 91 5.25 37.72 -11.92
C THR A 91 4.39 36.87 -10.98
N PRO A 92 3.78 37.47 -9.95
CA PRO A 92 2.79 36.78 -9.11
C PRO A 92 1.62 36.18 -9.91
N GLN A 93 1.19 36.87 -10.98
CA GLN A 93 0.08 36.44 -11.83
C GLN A 93 0.44 35.18 -12.63
N GLU A 94 1.66 35.11 -13.18
CA GLU A 94 2.18 33.90 -13.83
C GLU A 94 2.23 32.74 -12.83
N ARG A 95 2.77 32.98 -11.63
CA ARG A 95 2.86 31.95 -10.58
C ARG A 95 1.49 31.41 -10.19
N GLU A 96 0.51 32.30 -10.00
CA GLU A 96 -0.87 31.92 -9.69
C GLU A 96 -1.50 31.11 -10.84
N ARG A 97 -1.26 31.50 -12.10
CA ARG A 97 -1.75 30.76 -13.27
C ARG A 97 -1.22 29.34 -13.30
N TYR A 98 0.08 29.13 -13.11
CA TYR A 98 0.67 27.79 -13.11
C TYR A 98 0.19 26.94 -11.93
N ALA A 99 0.02 27.51 -10.74
CA ALA A 99 -0.55 26.82 -9.59
C ALA A 99 -1.98 26.34 -9.87
N LYS A 100 -2.80 27.17 -10.54
CA LYS A 100 -4.17 26.78 -10.96
C LYS A 100 -4.16 25.65 -11.98
N LEU A 101 -3.23 25.66 -12.94
CA LEU A 101 -3.07 24.59 -13.93
C LEU A 101 -2.72 23.26 -13.24
N PHE A 102 -1.74 23.27 -12.33
CA PHE A 102 -1.38 22.10 -11.54
C PHE A 102 -2.57 21.54 -10.77
N ALA A 103 -3.21 22.37 -9.94
CA ALA A 103 -4.30 21.94 -9.07
C ALA A 103 -5.45 21.31 -9.86
N LYS A 104 -5.83 21.92 -11.00
CA LYS A 104 -6.91 21.41 -11.85
C LYS A 104 -6.59 20.02 -12.41
N ARG A 105 -5.38 19.81 -12.93
CA ARG A 105 -4.99 18.51 -13.52
C ARG A 105 -4.73 17.45 -12.47
N TYR A 106 -4.19 17.83 -11.31
CA TYR A 106 -3.96 16.91 -10.20
C TYR A 106 -5.27 16.32 -9.67
N VAL A 107 -6.31 17.15 -9.48
CA VAL A 107 -7.65 16.66 -9.08
C VAL A 107 -8.19 15.66 -10.11
N GLN A 108 -8.12 15.99 -11.41
CA GLN A 108 -8.56 15.09 -12.48
C GLN A 108 -7.82 13.74 -12.47
N TYR A 109 -6.51 13.76 -12.22
CA TYR A 109 -5.69 12.55 -12.13
C TYR A 109 -6.08 11.69 -10.92
N VAL A 110 -6.28 12.31 -9.75
CA VAL A 110 -6.69 11.60 -8.53
C VAL A 110 -8.06 10.96 -8.71
N ASP A 111 -9.04 11.69 -9.24
CA ASP A 111 -10.39 11.17 -9.50
C ASP A 111 -10.34 9.96 -10.45
N SER A 112 -9.57 10.07 -11.53
CA SER A 112 -9.38 8.97 -12.49
C SER A 112 -8.69 7.76 -11.88
N SER A 113 -7.72 7.98 -10.99
CA SER A 113 -7.00 6.92 -10.28
C SER A 113 -7.92 6.15 -9.32
N VAL A 114 -8.80 6.87 -8.62
CA VAL A 114 -9.80 6.26 -7.72
C VAL A 114 -10.76 5.35 -8.50
N GLU A 115 -11.27 5.83 -9.64
CA GLU A 115 -12.16 5.02 -10.49
C GLU A 115 -11.45 3.78 -11.07
N SER A 116 -10.20 3.95 -11.52
CA SER A 116 -9.38 2.82 -11.99
C SER A 116 -9.21 1.77 -10.89
N MET A 117 -8.82 2.18 -9.68
CA MET A 117 -8.68 1.27 -8.53
C MET A 117 -10.01 0.59 -8.17
N ARG A 118 -11.14 1.29 -8.27
CA ARG A 118 -12.46 0.72 -8.01
C ARG A 118 -12.77 -0.43 -8.97
N LEU A 119 -12.45 -0.27 -10.25
CA LEU A 119 -12.64 -1.30 -11.27
C LEU A 119 -11.72 -2.50 -11.04
N VAL A 120 -10.44 -2.27 -10.76
CA VAL A 120 -9.50 -3.36 -10.42
C VAL A 120 -10.03 -4.19 -9.25
N ARG A 121 -10.48 -3.54 -8.18
CA ARG A 121 -11.07 -4.24 -7.02
C ARG A 121 -12.34 -5.03 -7.39
N GLN A 122 -13.14 -4.54 -8.32
CA GLN A 122 -14.33 -5.24 -8.80
C GLN A 122 -13.98 -6.50 -9.58
N GLU A 123 -13.01 -6.42 -10.50
CA GLU A 123 -12.56 -7.58 -11.26
C GLU A 123 -11.86 -8.61 -10.38
N LEU A 124 -11.07 -8.17 -9.39
CA LEU A 124 -10.51 -9.07 -8.39
C LEU A 124 -11.60 -9.83 -7.63
N ARG A 125 -12.68 -9.16 -7.19
CA ARG A 125 -13.80 -9.87 -6.53
C ARG A 125 -14.40 -10.94 -7.43
N LYS A 126 -14.69 -10.63 -8.69
CA LYS A 126 -15.23 -11.62 -9.65
C LYS A 126 -14.28 -12.80 -9.85
N LEU A 127 -12.99 -12.54 -10.00
CA LEU A 127 -11.98 -13.60 -10.15
C LEU A 127 -11.93 -14.53 -8.93
N HIS A 128 -12.28 -14.01 -7.76
CA HIS A 128 -12.33 -14.75 -6.49
C HIS A 128 -13.74 -15.24 -6.10
N GLU A 129 -14.79 -14.92 -6.86
CA GLU A 129 -16.15 -15.44 -6.63
C GLU A 129 -16.19 -16.96 -6.87
N GLY A 130 -16.75 -17.71 -5.91
CA GLY A 130 -16.85 -19.18 -5.97
C GLY A 130 -15.56 -19.94 -5.62
N ARG A 131 -14.43 -19.26 -5.50
CA ARG A 131 -13.23 -19.81 -4.88
C ARG A 131 -13.23 -19.41 -3.42
N SER A 132 -13.32 -20.39 -2.50
CA SER A 132 -12.84 -20.09 -1.16
C SER A 132 -11.36 -19.78 -1.29
N MET A 133 -10.95 -18.57 -0.90
CA MET A 133 -9.53 -18.20 -0.77
C MET A 133 -8.80 -19.11 0.25
N PHE A 134 -9.57 -19.94 0.97
CA PHE A 134 -9.14 -20.84 2.03
C PHE A 134 -9.56 -22.28 1.73
N ASP A 135 -8.59 -23.18 1.69
CA ASP A 135 -8.86 -24.59 1.93
C ASP A 135 -8.92 -24.80 3.45
N TYR A 136 -10.11 -24.67 4.03
CA TYR A 136 -10.33 -24.77 5.47
C TYR A 136 -9.88 -26.12 6.06
N ALA A 137 -9.89 -27.20 5.28
CA ALA A 137 -9.43 -28.52 5.72
C ALA A 137 -7.90 -28.56 5.78
N LYS A 138 -7.23 -28.06 4.74
CA LYS A 138 -5.76 -27.97 4.67
C LYS A 138 -5.19 -26.95 5.64
N LEU A 139 -5.91 -25.85 5.91
CA LEU A 139 -5.56 -24.90 6.97
C LEU A 139 -5.69 -25.53 8.36
N ASN A 140 -6.71 -26.37 8.60
CA ASN A 140 -6.84 -27.08 9.87
C ASN A 140 -5.74 -28.13 10.10
N ASP A 141 -5.26 -28.77 9.03
CA ASP A 141 -4.13 -29.72 9.09
C ASP A 141 -2.77 -29.03 9.30
N LEU A 142 -2.64 -27.74 8.93
CA LEU A 142 -1.41 -26.94 9.10
C LEU A 142 -1.28 -26.28 10.50
N ARG A 143 -2.27 -26.42 11.39
CA ARG A 143 -2.41 -25.76 12.72
C ARG A 143 -1.42 -26.22 13.81
N GLY A 144 -0.14 -26.34 13.49
CA GLY A 144 0.89 -26.40 14.53
C GLY A 144 1.10 -25.04 15.20
N ASP A 145 0.28 -24.70 16.22
CA ASP A 145 0.48 -23.76 17.36
C ASP A 145 1.43 -22.54 17.25
N LYS A 146 1.67 -21.92 16.09
CA LYS A 146 2.57 -20.75 16.01
C LYS A 146 1.94 -19.56 15.28
N ILE A 147 1.56 -18.56 16.07
CA ILE A 147 1.27 -17.19 15.62
C ILE A 147 2.58 -16.55 15.12
N GLY A 148 2.57 -16.01 13.90
CA GLY A 148 3.70 -15.34 13.28
C GLY A 148 3.95 -13.92 13.79
N VAL A 149 5.13 -13.36 13.52
CA VAL A 149 5.53 -12.02 13.98
C VAL A 149 4.70 -10.87 13.39
N HIS A 150 3.93 -11.13 12.33
CA HIS A 150 3.07 -10.14 11.67
C HIS A 150 1.57 -10.41 11.88
N ASP A 151 1.24 -11.48 12.61
CA ASP A 151 -0.15 -11.81 12.93
C ASP A 151 -0.69 -10.87 14.00
N ARG A 152 -1.97 -10.55 13.89
CA ARG A 152 -2.67 -9.66 14.83
C ARG A 152 -3.95 -10.32 15.31
N VAL A 153 -4.13 -10.31 16.62
CA VAL A 153 -5.41 -10.63 17.23
C VAL A 153 -6.30 -9.41 17.13
N GLN A 154 -7.51 -9.54 16.61
CA GLN A 154 -8.51 -8.47 16.59
C GLN A 154 -9.64 -8.80 17.54
N PHE A 155 -9.97 -7.89 18.44
CA PHE A 155 -10.96 -8.09 19.49
C PHE A 155 -12.06 -7.04 19.41
N PHE A 156 -13.29 -7.48 19.13
CA PHE A 156 -14.48 -6.64 19.08
C PHE A 156 -15.17 -6.64 20.45
N THR A 157 -15.36 -5.46 21.00
CA THR A 157 -15.81 -5.24 22.39
C THR A 157 -16.83 -4.10 22.50
N LYS A 158 -17.43 -3.97 23.67
CA LYS A 158 -18.24 -2.83 24.09
C LYS A 158 -17.68 -2.24 25.38
N VAL A 159 -17.92 -0.95 25.63
CA VAL A 159 -17.45 -0.27 26.84
C VAL A 159 -18.13 -0.84 28.07
N ASP A 160 -19.45 -1.01 28.03
CA ASP A 160 -20.26 -1.56 29.13
C ASP A 160 -20.56 -3.04 28.90
N CYS A 161 -19.54 -3.89 29.09
CA CYS A 161 -19.64 -5.34 28.87
C CYS A 161 -18.65 -6.12 29.76
N ASP A 162 -19.16 -6.69 30.85
CA ASP A 162 -18.33 -7.43 31.83
C ASP A 162 -17.63 -8.65 31.21
N GLU A 163 -18.33 -9.42 30.37
CA GLU A 163 -17.75 -10.55 29.64
C GLU A 163 -16.59 -10.09 28.74
N CYS A 164 -16.74 -8.92 28.13
CA CYS A 164 -15.72 -8.35 27.28
C CYS A 164 -14.49 -7.91 28.08
N HIS A 165 -14.67 -7.35 29.28
CA HIS A 165 -13.56 -6.97 30.16
C HIS A 165 -12.79 -8.19 30.65
N ALA A 166 -13.49 -9.26 31.05
CA ALA A 166 -12.87 -10.52 31.45
C ALA A 166 -12.04 -11.12 30.29
N ARG A 167 -12.59 -11.09 29.08
CA ARG A 167 -11.89 -11.58 27.89
C ARG A 167 -10.68 -10.71 27.52
N LEU A 168 -10.81 -9.39 27.62
CA LEU A 168 -9.71 -8.47 27.36
C LEU A 168 -8.53 -8.71 28.32
N ALA A 169 -8.80 -8.94 29.60
CA ALA A 169 -7.76 -9.26 30.58
C ALA A 169 -6.97 -10.53 30.19
N GLN A 170 -7.65 -11.57 29.70
CA GLN A 170 -6.99 -12.78 29.19
C GLN A 170 -6.10 -12.47 27.99
N LEU A 171 -6.60 -11.69 27.02
CA LEU A 171 -5.84 -11.31 25.83
C LEU A 171 -4.60 -10.47 26.16
N ILE A 172 -4.70 -9.55 27.11
CA ILE A 172 -3.56 -8.76 27.59
C ILE A 172 -2.46 -9.66 28.16
N ASN A 173 -2.81 -10.71 28.90
CA ASN A 173 -1.83 -11.66 29.41
C ASN A 173 -1.09 -12.38 28.27
N GLN A 174 -1.80 -12.71 27.18
CA GLN A 174 -1.18 -13.29 25.99
C GLN A 174 -0.22 -12.31 25.31
N VAL A 175 -0.61 -11.03 25.17
CA VAL A 175 0.26 -9.97 24.65
C VAL A 175 1.54 -9.86 25.48
N ARG A 176 1.45 -9.91 26.81
CA ARG A 176 2.64 -9.82 27.68
C ARG A 176 3.60 -10.98 27.49
N TYR A 177 3.06 -12.20 27.44
CA TYR A 177 3.86 -13.43 27.42
C TYR A 177 4.41 -13.73 26.02
N TYR A 178 3.55 -13.69 25.01
CA TYR A 178 3.88 -14.10 23.64
C TYR A 178 4.23 -12.93 22.71
N LYS A 179 4.11 -11.69 23.19
CA LYS A 179 4.38 -10.47 22.40
C LYS A 179 3.55 -10.37 21.10
N VAL A 180 2.37 -11.00 21.10
CA VAL A 180 1.40 -10.89 20.00
C VAL A 180 0.82 -9.48 19.92
N LYS A 181 0.51 -9.00 18.71
CA LYS A 181 -0.17 -7.72 18.53
C LYS A 181 -1.69 -7.88 18.67
N LEU A 182 -2.33 -6.94 19.34
CA LEU A 182 -3.76 -6.93 19.64
C LEU A 182 -4.41 -5.61 19.18
N ASP A 183 -5.43 -5.70 18.34
CA ASP A 183 -6.25 -4.57 17.94
C ASP A 183 -7.63 -4.68 18.57
N ILE A 184 -7.99 -3.68 19.37
CA ILE A 184 -9.27 -3.63 20.06
C ILE A 184 -10.19 -2.71 19.24
N PHE A 185 -11.39 -3.19 18.91
CA PHE A 185 -12.42 -2.45 18.20
C PHE A 185 -13.66 -2.31 19.08
N VAL A 186 -13.98 -1.09 19.48
CA VAL A 186 -15.23 -0.78 20.19
C VAL A 186 -16.35 -0.60 19.17
N ILE A 187 -17.41 -1.39 19.32
CA ILE A 187 -18.52 -1.48 18.34
C ILE A 187 -19.82 -0.79 18.78
N ASP A 188 -19.82 -0.15 19.95
CA ASP A 188 -20.96 0.62 20.45
C ASP A 188 -20.84 2.12 20.16
N ASP A 189 -21.84 2.89 20.60
CA ASP A 189 -21.98 4.32 20.40
C ASP A 189 -21.35 5.17 21.51
N SER A 190 -20.39 4.60 22.28
CA SER A 190 -19.72 5.30 23.37
C SER A 190 -19.09 6.63 22.94
N THR A 191 -19.13 7.65 23.79
CA THR A 191 -18.47 8.94 23.56
C THR A 191 -16.95 8.85 23.69
N ASP A 192 -16.22 9.87 23.24
CA ASP A 192 -14.76 9.90 23.39
C ASP A 192 -14.33 9.91 24.87
N GLU A 193 -15.11 10.56 25.73
CA GLU A 193 -14.87 10.56 27.17
C GLU A 193 -15.00 9.14 27.76
N GLN A 194 -16.04 8.41 27.35
CA GLN A 194 -16.25 7.01 27.75
C GLN A 194 -15.12 6.10 27.25
N LEU A 195 -14.67 6.27 26.00
CA LEU A 195 -13.52 5.53 25.48
C LEU A 195 -12.21 5.84 26.19
N GLN A 196 -11.96 7.11 26.51
CA GLN A 196 -10.78 7.50 27.28
C GLN A 196 -10.81 6.89 28.68
N LYS A 197 -11.98 6.86 29.33
CA LYS A 197 -12.15 6.20 30.63
C LYS A 197 -11.92 4.68 30.51
N TYR A 198 -12.48 4.04 29.48
CA TYR A 198 -12.27 2.63 29.19
C TYR A 198 -10.80 2.30 28.99
N ALA A 199 -10.08 3.10 28.18
CA ALA A 199 -8.66 2.90 27.92
C ALA A 199 -7.84 2.99 29.21
N ARG A 200 -8.06 4.01 30.05
CA ARG A 200 -7.38 4.16 31.35
C ARG A 200 -7.65 3.01 32.31
N ALA A 201 -8.85 2.42 32.24
CA ALA A 201 -9.25 1.34 33.14
C ALA A 201 -8.69 -0.03 32.72
N TYR A 202 -8.69 -0.34 31.41
CA TYR A 202 -8.50 -1.71 30.93
C TYR A 202 -7.30 -1.91 30.00
N ILE A 203 -6.67 -0.84 29.49
CA ILE A 203 -5.57 -0.95 28.53
C ILE A 203 -4.26 -0.50 29.18
N PRO A 204 -3.27 -1.39 29.31
CA PRO A 204 -1.97 -1.03 29.87
C PRO A 204 -1.24 -0.02 28.97
N GLU A 205 -0.88 1.13 29.55
CA GLU A 205 -0.30 2.26 28.81
C GLU A 205 1.02 1.88 28.13
N GLU A 206 1.83 1.04 28.76
CA GLU A 206 3.11 0.59 28.22
C GLU A 206 2.93 -0.25 26.95
N LEU A 207 1.95 -1.16 26.92
CA LEU A 207 1.71 -2.01 25.74
C LEU A 207 1.09 -1.22 24.58
N ALA A 208 0.32 -0.17 24.90
CA ALA A 208 -0.18 0.76 23.91
C ALA A 208 0.94 1.64 23.32
N LYS A 209 1.81 2.21 24.17
CA LYS A 209 2.96 3.01 23.75
C LYS A 209 3.95 2.24 22.89
N ASP A 210 4.20 0.99 23.23
CA ASP A 210 5.08 0.10 22.47
C ASP A 210 4.43 -0.45 21.19
N GLY A 211 3.16 -0.12 20.93
CA GLY A 211 2.45 -0.52 19.71
C GLY A 211 2.10 -2.01 19.65
N TYR A 212 2.01 -2.69 20.79
CA TYR A 212 1.48 -4.05 20.91
C TYR A 212 -0.05 -4.07 21.01
N ILE A 213 -0.65 -3.02 21.56
CA ILE A 213 -2.11 -2.87 21.66
C ILE A 213 -2.56 -1.60 20.94
N THR A 214 -3.62 -1.68 20.14
CA THR A 214 -4.33 -0.52 19.62
C THR A 214 -5.78 -0.50 20.11
N LEU A 215 -6.34 0.70 20.29
CA LEU A 215 -7.76 0.91 20.58
C LEU A 215 -8.37 1.71 19.43
N ASN A 216 -9.39 1.13 18.79
CA ASN A 216 -10.04 1.67 17.62
C ASN A 216 -11.56 1.71 17.83
N ARG A 217 -12.22 2.59 17.08
CA ARG A 217 -13.68 2.58 16.92
C ARG A 217 -14.04 1.82 15.65
N ASP A 218 -14.99 0.91 15.74
CA ASP A 218 -15.66 0.37 14.56
C ASP A 218 -17.06 0.98 14.43
N THR A 219 -17.37 1.50 13.26
CA THR A 219 -18.66 2.16 12.97
C THR A 219 -19.51 1.39 11.97
N GLN A 220 -18.92 0.41 11.27
CA GLN A 220 -19.55 -0.19 10.09
C GLN A 220 -19.23 -1.68 9.94
N PHE A 221 -18.02 -2.13 10.24
CA PHE A 221 -17.57 -3.48 9.92
C PHE A 221 -18.36 -4.54 10.71
N ALA A 222 -18.43 -4.39 12.03
CA ALA A 222 -19.14 -5.32 12.89
C ALA A 222 -20.63 -5.38 12.55
N LYS A 223 -21.25 -4.22 12.29
CA LYS A 223 -22.66 -4.14 11.88
C LYS A 223 -22.91 -4.83 10.54
N LYS A 224 -22.06 -4.56 9.53
CA LYS A 224 -22.17 -5.16 8.19
C LYS A 224 -22.05 -6.68 8.22
N HIS A 225 -21.19 -7.20 9.09
CA HIS A 225 -20.89 -8.63 9.19
C HIS A 225 -21.61 -9.35 10.33
N GLY A 226 -22.52 -8.68 11.03
CA GLY A 226 -23.30 -9.27 12.13
C GLY A 226 -22.46 -9.71 13.33
N ILE A 227 -21.29 -9.11 13.55
CA ILE A 227 -20.39 -9.44 14.65
C ILE A 227 -21.00 -8.93 15.95
N LYS A 228 -21.07 -9.80 16.95
CA LYS A 228 -21.53 -9.47 18.31
C LYS A 228 -20.33 -9.54 19.26
N ALA A 229 -20.21 -8.55 20.14
CA ALA A 229 -19.21 -8.55 21.19
C ALA A 229 -19.60 -9.48 22.36
N PRO A 230 -18.63 -10.13 23.03
CA PRO A 230 -17.21 -10.17 22.67
C PRO A 230 -16.93 -11.11 21.49
N ALA A 231 -16.09 -10.68 20.55
CA ALA A 231 -15.61 -11.56 19.49
C ALA A 231 -14.11 -11.37 19.25
N THR A 232 -13.38 -12.46 19.08
CA THR A 232 -11.95 -12.44 18.78
C THR A 232 -11.71 -13.07 17.41
N PHE A 233 -10.82 -12.46 16.64
CA PHE A 233 -10.37 -12.93 15.35
C PHE A 233 -8.85 -12.90 15.30
N ILE A 234 -8.25 -13.63 14.38
CA ILE A 234 -6.84 -13.48 14.05
C ILE A 234 -6.76 -13.08 12.58
N SER A 235 -5.97 -12.03 12.32
CA SER A 235 -5.52 -11.62 10.98
C SER A 235 -4.07 -12.08 10.84
N MET A 236 -3.83 -13.09 10.01
CA MET A 236 -2.48 -13.59 9.75
C MET A 236 -1.82 -12.76 8.65
N ASP A 237 -0.60 -12.29 8.87
CA ASP A 237 0.16 -11.42 7.95
C ASP A 237 -0.65 -10.21 7.39
N GLY A 238 -1.62 -9.68 8.17
CA GLY A 238 -2.52 -8.60 7.71
C GLY A 238 -3.60 -9.02 6.71
N GLY A 239 -3.81 -10.33 6.53
CA GLY A 239 -4.87 -10.93 5.71
C GLY A 239 -6.24 -10.98 6.39
N ASP A 240 -7.17 -11.75 5.81
CA ASP A 240 -8.58 -11.78 6.21
C ASP A 240 -8.80 -12.23 7.67
N LEU A 241 -9.90 -11.75 8.26
CA LEU A 241 -10.30 -12.06 9.63
C LEU A 241 -10.85 -13.48 9.76
N GLN A 242 -10.26 -14.27 10.65
CA GLN A 242 -10.75 -15.61 10.99
C GLN A 242 -11.32 -15.64 12.40
N VAL A 243 -12.58 -16.06 12.56
CA VAL A 243 -13.24 -16.17 13.87
C VAL A 243 -12.43 -17.14 14.74
N HIS A 244 -12.08 -16.70 15.95
CA HIS A 244 -11.28 -17.49 16.85
C HIS A 244 -11.89 -17.52 18.25
N THR A 245 -12.27 -18.71 18.71
CA THR A 245 -12.66 -18.95 20.10
C THR A 245 -11.45 -19.48 20.83
N MET A 246 -10.67 -18.62 21.50
CA MET A 246 -9.67 -19.14 22.45
C MET A 246 -10.42 -19.73 23.62
N LYS A 247 -10.33 -21.05 23.77
CA LYS A 247 -10.80 -21.76 24.97
C LYS A 247 -9.94 -21.38 26.17
#